data_AF-A0A4V0HTG1-F1
#
_entry.id   AF-A0A4V0HTG1-F1
#
_cell.length_a   1.000
_cell.length_b   1.000
_cell.length_c   1.000
_cell.angle_alpha   90.00
_cell.angle_beta   90.00
_cell.angle_gamma   90.00
#
_symmetry.space_group_name_H-M   'P 1'
#
loop_
_entity.id
_entity.type
_entity.pdbx_description
1 polymer ?
#
loop_
_entity_poly.entity_id
_entity_poly.type
_entity_poly.pdbx_seq_one_letter_code
_entity_poly.pdbx_strand_id
1 'polypeptide(L)'
;MKVEKQIDDALKGRDDLIRILDAAADFLASRDTDADSEVTATWHLRSGPNGEPGITLDLRDEEYTRAQWFPPNQLVPTDMRELRLVQLWNDVLQQRTHRQMRKVNELISQLED
;
A
#
# COMPACT_ATOMS: atom_id res chain seq x y z
N MET A 1 -8.72 -6.80 1.68
CA MET A 1 -7.36 -6.32 1.98
C MET A 1 -6.94 -6.72 3.39
N LYS A 2 -5.82 -7.44 3.48
CA LYS A 2 -5.16 -7.78 4.75
C LYS A 2 -4.19 -6.67 5.14
N VAL A 3 -4.18 -6.24 6.41
CA VAL A 3 -3.23 -5.24 6.92
C VAL A 3 -2.26 -5.90 7.89
N GLU A 4 -0.96 -5.69 7.68
CA GLU A 4 0.13 -6.16 8.52
C GLU A 4 1.01 -4.97 8.93
N LYS A 5 1.53 -4.98 10.16
CA LYS A 5 2.40 -3.92 10.69
C LYS A 5 3.69 -4.54 11.23
N GLN A 6 4.83 -3.98 10.85
CA GLN A 6 6.15 -4.36 11.31
C GLN A 6 6.88 -3.10 11.80
N ILE A 7 7.43 -3.15 13.00
CA ILE A 7 8.04 -1.98 13.65
C ILE A 7 9.46 -2.35 14.05
N ASP A 8 10.44 -1.61 13.56
CA ASP A 8 11.83 -1.76 13.97
C ASP A 8 11.98 -1.52 15.48
N ASP A 9 12.75 -2.38 16.16
CA ASP A 9 12.94 -2.31 17.60
C ASP A 9 13.41 -0.94 18.09
N ALA A 10 14.29 -0.29 17.31
CA ALA A 10 14.81 1.04 17.61
C ALA A 10 13.74 2.15 17.57
N LEU A 11 12.60 1.91 16.93
CA LEU A 11 11.51 2.87 16.74
C LEU A 11 10.25 2.52 17.54
N LYS A 12 10.24 1.41 18.31
CA LYS A 12 9.10 1.02 19.15
C LYS A 12 8.67 2.08 20.18
N GLY A 13 9.60 2.93 20.63
CA GLY A 13 9.29 4.04 21.54
C GLY A 13 8.79 5.32 20.88
N ARG A 14 8.58 5.33 19.56
CA ARG A 14 8.17 6.50 18.78
C ARG A 14 6.65 6.53 18.59
N ASP A 15 5.93 6.81 19.67
CA ASP A 15 4.46 6.90 19.70
C ASP A 15 3.90 7.89 18.65
N ASP A 16 4.66 8.94 18.35
CA ASP A 16 4.32 9.91 17.29
C ASP A 16 4.22 9.23 15.92
N LEU A 17 5.20 8.40 15.57
CA LEU A 17 5.26 7.71 14.30
C LEU A 17 4.27 6.55 14.23
N ILE A 18 4.07 5.83 15.34
CA ILE A 18 3.10 4.75 15.45
C ILE A 18 1.69 5.29 15.17
N ARG A 19 1.32 6.44 15.76
CA ARG A 19 0.00 7.07 15.50
C ARG A 19 -0.18 7.48 14.04
N ILE A 20 0.87 8.00 13.39
CA ILE A 20 0.82 8.36 11.97
C ILE A 20 0.62 7.11 11.11
N LEU A 21 1.34 6.03 11.41
CA LEU A 21 1.21 4.74 10.73
C LEU A 21 -0.19 4.16 10.93
N ASP A 22 -0.72 4.20 12.15
CA ASP A 22 -2.06 3.71 12.47
C ASP A 22 -3.12 4.47 11.68
N ALA A 23 -3.09 5.80 11.70
CA ALA A 23 -4.04 6.62 10.94
C ALA A 23 -3.95 6.38 9.42
N ALA A 24 -2.75 6.13 8.90
CA ALA A 24 -2.54 5.80 7.48
C ALA A 24 -3.08 4.39 7.13
N ALA A 25 -2.84 3.41 8.00
CA ALA A 25 -3.33 2.06 7.83
C ALA A 25 -4.87 1.99 7.89
N ASP A 26 -5.47 2.67 8.86
CA ASP A 26 -6.93 2.73 9.04
C ASP A 26 -7.61 3.40 7.84
N PHE A 27 -7.03 4.51 7.34
CA PHE A 27 -7.52 5.16 6.12
C PHE A 27 -7.49 4.20 4.93
N LEU A 28 -6.36 3.54 4.69
CA LEU A 28 -6.26 2.64 3.54
C LEU A 28 -7.21 1.42 3.67
N ALA A 29 -7.33 0.86 4.88
CA ALA A 29 -8.28 -0.22 5.17
C ALA A 29 -9.73 0.17 4.89
N SER A 30 -10.10 1.43 5.15
CA SER A 30 -11.47 1.94 4.88
C SER A 30 -11.80 2.07 3.39
N ARG A 31 -10.78 2.10 2.52
CA ARG A 31 -10.95 2.29 1.06
C ARG A 31 -11.12 0.98 0.32
N ASP A 32 -10.70 -0.13 0.91
CA ASP A 32 -10.92 -1.43 0.33
C ASP A 32 -12.38 -1.84 0.54
N THR A 33 -13.14 -1.75 -0.54
CA THR A 33 -14.59 -2.01 -0.56
C THR A 33 -14.92 -3.37 -1.17
N ASP A 34 -13.92 -4.08 -1.70
CA ASP A 34 -14.08 -5.38 -2.35
C ASP A 34 -13.60 -6.50 -1.44
N ALA A 35 -14.54 -7.32 -0.96
CA ALA A 35 -14.25 -8.47 -0.11
C ALA A 35 -13.34 -9.51 -0.78
N ASP A 36 -13.30 -9.54 -2.12
CA ASP A 36 -12.49 -10.45 -2.93
C ASP A 36 -11.11 -9.86 -3.31
N SER A 37 -10.71 -8.73 -2.71
CA SER A 37 -9.37 -8.18 -2.91
C SER A 37 -8.36 -8.90 -2.00
N GLU A 38 -7.55 -9.78 -2.60
CA GLU A 38 -6.40 -10.45 -1.96
C GLU A 38 -5.18 -9.52 -1.82
N VAL A 39 -5.40 -8.20 -1.73
CA VAL A 39 -4.29 -7.27 -1.52
C VAL A 39 -3.83 -7.33 -0.07
N THR A 40 -2.53 -7.45 0.14
CA THR A 40 -1.87 -7.34 1.45
C THR A 40 -1.13 -6.01 1.53
N ALA A 41 -1.44 -5.23 2.56
CA ALA A 41 -0.75 -3.99 2.89
C ALA A 41 0.16 -4.22 4.11
N THR A 42 1.46 -4.29 3.89
CA THR A 42 2.45 -4.40 4.96
C THR A 42 3.07 -3.04 5.23
N TRP A 43 2.87 -2.54 6.44
CA TRP A 43 3.44 -1.28 6.90
C TRP A 43 4.70 -1.52 7.70
N HIS A 44 5.76 -0.79 7.40
CA HIS A 44 7.03 -0.84 8.13
C HIS A 44 7.36 0.51 8.73
N LEU A 45 7.64 0.55 10.03
CA LEU A 45 8.29 1.70 10.64
C LEU A 45 9.81 1.44 10.69
N ARG A 46 10.57 2.12 9.83
CA ARG A 46 12.00 1.89 9.64
C ARG A 46 12.76 3.17 9.30
N SER A 47 14.09 3.14 9.43
CA SER A 47 14.94 4.23 8.93
C SER A 47 14.93 4.29 7.41
N GLY A 48 14.81 5.50 6.87
CA GLY A 48 14.87 5.82 5.45
C GLY A 48 16.29 5.81 4.90
N PRO A 49 16.45 6.12 3.60
CA PRO A 49 17.73 6.06 2.91
C PRO A 49 18.82 6.96 3.50
N ASN A 50 18.45 8.06 4.17
CA ASN A 50 19.38 9.00 4.79
C ASN A 50 19.45 8.83 6.32
N GLY A 51 18.89 7.74 6.86
CA GLY A 51 18.88 7.42 8.30
C GLY A 51 17.75 8.07 9.11
N GLU A 52 16.88 8.84 8.47
CA GLU A 52 15.72 9.48 9.08
C GLU A 52 14.57 8.48 9.29
N PRO A 53 13.87 8.49 10.44
CA PRO A 53 12.77 7.56 10.65
C PRO A 53 11.60 7.88 9.70
N GLY A 54 11.03 6.85 9.09
CA GLY A 54 9.90 7.00 8.17
C GLY A 54 9.03 5.76 8.13
N ILE A 55 7.98 5.84 7.32
CA ILE A 55 6.97 4.79 7.18
C ILE A 55 7.05 4.25 5.76
N THR A 56 7.25 2.95 5.61
CA THR A 56 7.14 2.27 4.32
C THR A 56 5.81 1.53 4.23
N LEU A 57 5.17 1.59 3.08
CA LEU A 57 4.03 0.75 2.73
C LEU A 57 4.43 -0.14 1.56
N ASP A 58 4.28 -1.45 1.76
CA ASP A 58 4.39 -2.48 0.76
C ASP A 58 2.98 -3.01 0.44
N LEU A 59 2.48 -2.72 -0.76
CA LEU A 59 1.23 -3.28 -1.27
C LEU A 59 1.53 -4.46 -2.17
N ARG A 60 0.97 -5.62 -1.85
CA ARG A 60 1.13 -6.86 -2.61
C ARG A 60 -0.23 -7.40 -3.06
N ASP A 61 -0.36 -7.59 -4.36
CA ASP A 61 -1.35 -8.41 -5.05
C ASP A 61 -0.65 -9.64 -5.65
N GLU A 62 -1.37 -10.69 -6.04
CA GLU A 62 -0.82 -12.03 -6.41
C GLU A 62 0.47 -11.98 -7.26
N GLU A 63 0.50 -11.11 -8.28
CA GLU A 63 1.61 -10.99 -9.23
C GLU A 63 2.28 -9.60 -9.19
N TYR A 64 1.96 -8.75 -8.22
CA TYR A 64 2.42 -7.37 -8.19
C TYR A 64 2.73 -6.87 -6.79
N THR A 65 3.91 -6.32 -6.60
CA THR A 65 4.28 -5.63 -5.36
C THR A 65 4.71 -4.21 -5.67
N ARG A 66 4.22 -3.27 -4.86
CA ARG A 66 4.60 -1.86 -4.91
C ARG A 66 4.97 -1.38 -3.51
N ALA A 67 6.20 -0.92 -3.37
CA ALA A 67 6.75 -0.36 -2.15
C ALA A 67 6.83 1.17 -2.28
N GLN A 68 6.49 1.90 -1.23
CA GLN A 68 6.77 3.32 -1.13
C GLN A 68 7.16 3.74 0.28
N TRP A 69 8.24 4.52 0.39
CA TRP A 69 8.65 5.16 1.63
C TRP A 69 8.08 6.57 1.74
N PHE A 70 7.62 6.92 2.94
CA PHE A 70 7.04 8.20 3.28
C PHE A 70 7.78 8.82 4.49
N PRO A 71 8.28 10.06 4.37
CA PRO A 71 8.67 10.82 5.54
C PRO A 71 7.41 11.20 6.34
N PRO A 72 7.48 11.34 7.68
CA PRO A 72 6.30 11.60 8.51
C PRO A 72 5.50 12.84 8.09
N ASN A 73 6.18 13.90 7.63
CA ASN A 73 5.54 15.14 7.17
C ASN A 73 4.64 14.96 5.93
N GLN A 74 4.75 13.86 5.18
CA GLN A 74 3.86 13.53 4.07
C GLN A 74 2.60 12.78 4.50
N LEU A 75 2.57 12.25 5.73
CA LEU A 75 1.45 11.47 6.28
C LEU A 75 0.74 12.18 7.45
N VAL A 76 1.33 13.25 8.00
CA VAL A 76 0.70 14.05 9.06
C VAL A 76 -0.47 14.89 8.54
N PRO A 77 -0.34 15.71 7.48
CA PRO A 77 -1.49 16.44 6.95
C PRO A 77 -2.47 15.45 6.32
N THR A 78 -3.71 15.43 6.81
CA THR A 78 -4.75 14.49 6.36
C THR A 78 -4.90 14.50 4.84
N ASP A 79 -5.07 15.68 4.22
CA ASP A 79 -5.24 15.79 2.77
C ASP A 79 -4.06 15.21 1.97
N MET A 80 -2.84 15.43 2.47
CA MET A 80 -1.63 14.90 1.84
C MET A 80 -1.51 13.39 2.03
N ARG A 81 -1.79 12.88 3.23
CA ARG A 81 -1.85 11.44 3.52
C ARG A 81 -2.82 10.75 2.59
N GLU A 82 -4.05 11.24 2.52
CA GLU A 82 -5.10 10.65 1.70
C GLU A 82 -4.72 10.65 0.22
N LEU A 83 -4.26 11.79 -0.30
CA LEU A 83 -3.80 11.91 -1.69
C LEU A 83 -2.71 10.89 -2.02
N ARG A 84 -1.68 10.77 -1.18
CA ARG A 84 -0.55 9.86 -1.40
C ARG A 84 -0.98 8.40 -1.40
N LEU A 85 -1.81 8.02 -0.44
CA LEU A 85 -2.28 6.63 -0.30
C LEU A 85 -3.26 6.25 -1.41
N VAL A 86 -4.15 7.16 -1.83
CA VAL A 86 -5.05 6.94 -2.96
C VAL A 86 -4.27 6.80 -4.27
N GLN A 87 -3.24 7.62 -4.51
CA GLN A 87 -2.38 7.48 -5.69
C GLN A 87 -1.74 6.10 -5.75
N LEU A 88 -1.12 5.68 -4.64
CA LEU A 88 -0.46 4.37 -4.57
C LEU A 88 -1.45 3.21 -4.74
N TRP A 89 -2.64 3.31 -4.15
CA TRP A 89 -3.70 2.31 -4.31
C TRP A 89 -4.20 2.24 -5.76
N ASN A 90 -4.42 3.38 -6.41
CA ASN A 90 -4.83 3.43 -7.80
C ASN A 90 -3.80 2.80 -8.74
N ASP A 91 -2.49 2.99 -8.48
CA ASP A 91 -1.43 2.33 -9.25
C ASP A 91 -1.58 0.80 -9.19
N VAL A 92 -1.83 0.24 -7.99
CA VAL A 92 -2.05 -1.21 -7.81
C VAL A 92 -3.30 -1.67 -8.58
N LEU A 93 -4.42 -0.95 -8.45
CA LEU A 93 -5.67 -1.27 -9.14
C LEU A 93 -5.54 -1.21 -10.66
N GLN A 94 -4.84 -0.22 -11.19
CA GLN A 94 -4.58 -0.11 -12.63
C GLN A 94 -3.75 -1.29 -13.14
N GLN A 95 -2.71 -1.68 -12.40
CA GLN A 95 -1.89 -2.83 -12.78
C GLN A 95 -2.70 -4.13 -12.76
N ARG A 96 -3.57 -4.31 -11.76
CA ARG A 96 -4.50 -5.45 -11.69
C ARG A 96 -5.46 -5.47 -12.89
N THR A 97 -6.08 -4.34 -13.18
CA THR A 97 -7.02 -4.19 -14.30
C THR A 97 -6.34 -4.53 -15.63
N HIS A 98 -5.12 -4.02 -15.87
CA HIS A 98 -4.36 -4.36 -17.08
C HIS A 98 -4.06 -5.86 -17.19
N ARG A 99 -3.73 -6.54 -16.09
CA ARG A 99 -3.51 -7.99 -16.08
C ARG A 99 -4.80 -8.76 -16.39
N GLN A 100 -5.91 -8.39 -15.76
CA GLN A 100 -7.21 -9.02 -16.01
C GLN A 100 -7.63 -8.88 -17.48
N MET A 101 -7.46 -7.68 -18.07
CA MET A 101 -7.74 -7.46 -19.49
C MET A 101 -6.86 -8.31 -20.41
N ARG A 102 -5.57 -8.50 -20.08
CA ARG A 102 -4.70 -9.41 -20.85
C ARG A 102 -5.18 -10.86 -20.77
N LYS A 103 -5.48 -11.36 -19.57
CA LYS A 103 -6.01 -12.71 -19.37
C LYS A 103 -7.31 -12.92 -20.16
N VAL A 104 -8.22 -11.94 -20.14
CA VAL A 104 -9.47 -11.99 -20.94
C VAL A 104 -9.18 -12.02 -22.44
N ASN A 105 -8.28 -11.17 -22.93
CA ASN A 105 -7.94 -11.14 -24.35
C ASN A 105 -7.28 -12.46 -24.81
N GLU A 106 -6.39 -13.03 -24.01
CA GLU A 106 -5.76 -14.34 -24.29
C GLU A 106 -6.81 -15.46 -24.38
N LEU A 107 -7.81 -15.47 -23.49
CA LEU A 107 -8.90 -16.45 -23.51
C LEU A 107 -9.79 -16.29 -24.76
N ILE A 108 -10.08 -15.05 -25.17
CA ILE A 108 -10.86 -14.78 -26.38
C ILE A 108 -10.09 -15.30 -27.61
N SER A 109 -8.80 -14.99 -27.73
CA SER A 109 -8.00 -15.46 -28.86
C SER A 109 -7.92 -16.99 -28.93
N GLN A 110 -7.88 -17.70 -27.78
CA GLN A 110 -7.89 -19.16 -27.75
C GLN A 110 -9.25 -19.79 -28.14
N LEU A 111 -10.34 -19.03 -28.12
CA LEU A 111 -11.67 -19.50 -28.52
C LEU A 111 -11.96 -19.24 -30.01
N GLU A 112 -11.21 -18.32 -30.62
CA GLU A 112 -11.32 -17.96 -32.04
C GLU A 112 -10.44 -18.84 -32.95
N ASP A 113 -9.45 -19.54 -32.39
CA ASP A 113 -8.60 -20.56 -33.02
C ASP A 113 -9.18 -21.98 -32.88
#